data_AF-W9H263-F1
#
_entry.id   AF-W9H263-F1
#
_cell.length_a   1.000
_cell.length_b   1.000
_cell.length_c   1.000
_cell.angle_alpha   90.00
_cell.angle_beta   90.00
_cell.angle_gamma   90.00
#
_symmetry.space_group_name_H-M   'P 1'
#
loop_
_entity.id
_entity.type
_entity.pdbx_description
1 polymer ?
#
loop_
_entity_poly.entity_id
_entity_poly.type
_entity_poly.pdbx_seq_one_letter_code
_entity_poly.pdbx_strand_id
1 'polypeptide(L)'
;MTDQPEQAPDRALRRGWTTGACATAATKAAYAALLTGGFPDPVTITLPGGAKPAFALAWEALGTEACSAGVVKDAGDDPDVTHGALVIATVRRGAAGTGVVFRAGEGVGMVTKEGLPIPPGEPAINPIPRRMMAEAVAELAAAQGDAGDVVIEVSIPGGAEIALKTWNPRLGIVGGLSILGTTGIVVPFSCSAWIHSIHRGIDVARANGFHHVAGSTGSTSEQAVQRIHGLSDLALLDMGDFAGGMLKYLRRNPVPRLTIAGGFGKLTKLAQGFLDLHSGRSQVDFHWLADRMAELGASPDEIEQARAANTANQVLTRAVALGIPLADRIAELARAKAVDVLEGCGTDVEVLVFDRKGVLEGRAGFPAPDKLLILGGTTEAAELARRLDGVPFITSLAGRTLAPAALPGEVRVGGFGGAVGLAAYLRANDIAAVVDATHPFAAAISRNAAEACEATGVPLLALARPAWSVEPGDRWTEVDDMAAAVAAVPAGARAFLTVGRQELAPFATRSDAWFLARVIDPPDEPVANMTFVTGRGPFDLEAERRLLEDNGITVVVTKNSGGPASQPKLTAARDLGIPVILVRRPEPSSKPQPQSMASVATVAEALEWVHGTLRSGRST
;
A
#
# COMPACT_ATOMS: atom_id res chain seq x y z
N MET A 1 38.39 -35.94 -27.07
CA MET A 1 38.77 -34.51 -27.08
C MET A 1 37.52 -33.73 -26.70
N THR A 2 37.35 -33.53 -25.40
CA THR A 2 36.21 -32.84 -24.79
C THR A 2 36.82 -32.08 -23.62
N ASP A 3 36.99 -30.77 -23.81
CA ASP A 3 37.51 -29.85 -22.81
C ASP A 3 36.59 -29.86 -21.59
N GLN A 4 37.08 -30.45 -20.50
CA GLN A 4 36.62 -30.11 -19.16
C GLN A 4 37.29 -28.79 -18.78
N PRO A 5 36.57 -27.78 -18.29
CA PRO A 5 37.21 -26.63 -17.69
C PRO A 5 37.94 -27.09 -16.43
N GLU A 6 39.25 -26.99 -16.50
CA GLU A 6 40.22 -27.20 -15.42
C GLU A 6 39.76 -26.41 -14.19
N GLN A 7 39.51 -27.11 -13.07
CA GLN A 7 39.26 -26.46 -11.78
C GLN A 7 40.53 -25.69 -11.39
N ALA A 8 40.46 -24.36 -11.49
CA ALA A 8 41.53 -23.48 -11.06
C ALA A 8 41.82 -23.68 -9.55
N PRO A 9 43.08 -23.61 -9.12
CA PRO A 9 43.47 -23.84 -7.73
C PRO A 9 42.86 -22.80 -6.78
N ASP A 10 42.70 -23.19 -5.51
CA ASP A 10 42.15 -22.45 -4.37
C ASP A 10 42.97 -21.18 -4.03
N ARG A 11 42.93 -20.20 -4.94
CA ARG A 11 43.54 -18.88 -4.75
C ARG A 11 42.60 -18.06 -3.87
N ALA A 12 43.12 -17.56 -2.75
CA ALA A 12 42.39 -16.62 -1.90
C ALA A 12 41.87 -15.43 -2.73
N LEU A 13 40.53 -15.28 -2.77
CA LEU A 13 39.86 -14.28 -3.59
C LEU A 13 40.33 -12.87 -3.20
N ARG A 14 40.65 -12.07 -4.21
CA ARG A 14 41.16 -10.71 -4.07
C ARG A 14 40.04 -9.77 -3.65
N ARG A 15 40.28 -9.02 -2.58
CA ARG A 15 39.39 -7.94 -2.14
C ARG A 15 39.54 -6.72 -3.03
N GLY A 16 38.49 -5.92 -3.11
CA GLY A 16 38.47 -4.66 -3.85
C GLY A 16 38.15 -3.45 -2.97
N TRP A 17 37.84 -2.35 -3.62
CA TRP A 17 37.53 -1.07 -3.02
C TRP A 17 36.12 -0.62 -3.39
N THR A 18 35.43 -0.05 -2.41
CA THR A 18 34.06 0.45 -2.60
C THR A 18 34.06 1.77 -3.40
N THR A 19 32.91 2.13 -4.00
CA THR A 19 32.75 3.45 -4.64
C THR A 19 33.03 4.60 -3.68
N GLY A 20 32.68 4.43 -2.39
CA GLY A 20 33.02 5.39 -1.34
C GLY A 20 34.52 5.56 -1.09
N ALA A 21 35.30 4.48 -1.13
CA ALA A 21 36.76 4.56 -1.00
C ALA A 21 37.39 5.26 -2.21
N CYS A 22 36.96 4.92 -3.43
CA CYS A 22 37.42 5.59 -4.66
C CYS A 22 37.07 7.09 -4.66
N ALA A 23 35.84 7.46 -4.28
CA ALA A 23 35.42 8.86 -4.17
C ALA A 23 36.24 9.62 -3.10
N THR A 24 36.59 8.96 -1.99
CA THR A 24 37.43 9.54 -0.93
C THR A 24 38.86 9.78 -1.43
N ALA A 25 39.44 8.82 -2.14
CA ALA A 25 40.77 8.94 -2.74
C ALA A 25 40.81 10.08 -3.77
N ALA A 26 39.84 10.12 -4.69
CA ALA A 26 39.67 11.20 -5.65
C ALA A 26 39.51 12.56 -4.96
N THR A 27 38.67 12.66 -3.93
CA THR A 27 38.47 13.91 -3.16
C THR A 27 39.77 14.38 -2.52
N LYS A 28 40.51 13.47 -1.87
CA LYS A 28 41.76 13.81 -1.18
C LYS A 28 42.81 14.34 -2.18
N ALA A 29 42.92 13.70 -3.35
CA ALA A 29 43.85 14.15 -4.39
C ALA A 29 43.43 15.50 -5.01
N ALA A 30 42.15 15.67 -5.33
CA ALA A 30 41.63 16.91 -5.89
C ALA A 30 41.77 18.09 -4.91
N TYR A 31 41.50 17.89 -3.63
CA TYR A 31 41.67 18.93 -2.62
C TYR A 31 43.15 19.26 -2.36
N ALA A 32 44.04 18.27 -2.36
CA ALA A 32 45.49 18.52 -2.26
C ALA A 32 46.00 19.37 -3.44
N ALA A 33 45.52 19.09 -4.66
CA ALA A 33 45.84 19.88 -5.84
C ALA A 33 45.26 21.30 -5.76
N LEU A 34 44.05 21.47 -5.20
CA LEU A 34 43.45 22.79 -4.98
C LEU A 34 44.29 23.64 -4.01
N LEU A 35 44.95 23.02 -3.02
CA LEU A 35 45.78 23.72 -2.04
C LEU A 35 47.21 23.98 -2.54
N THR A 36 47.79 23.05 -3.31
CA THR A 36 49.24 23.02 -3.59
C THR A 36 49.60 23.10 -5.08
N GLY A 37 48.64 22.94 -5.97
CA GLY A 37 48.84 22.83 -7.42
C GLY A 37 49.28 21.45 -7.92
N GLY A 38 49.47 20.47 -7.03
CA GLY A 38 49.93 19.12 -7.38
C GLY A 38 49.00 18.01 -6.86
N PHE A 39 48.83 16.96 -7.66
CA PHE A 39 48.05 15.79 -7.26
C PHE A 39 48.96 14.74 -6.59
N PRO A 40 48.63 14.24 -5.39
CA PRO A 40 49.31 13.09 -4.81
C PRO A 40 48.92 11.82 -5.57
N ASP A 41 49.88 11.19 -6.24
CA ASP A 41 49.70 9.90 -6.93
C ASP A 41 50.86 8.94 -6.60
N PRO A 42 50.62 7.81 -5.93
CA PRO A 42 49.32 7.35 -5.42
C PRO A 42 48.86 8.15 -4.18
N VAL A 43 47.54 8.29 -4.02
CA VAL A 43 46.91 8.93 -2.86
C VAL A 43 46.56 7.92 -1.78
N THR A 44 46.91 8.21 -0.52
CA THR A 44 46.59 7.36 0.63
C THR A 44 45.42 7.90 1.44
N ILE A 45 44.40 7.08 1.68
CA ILE A 45 43.24 7.42 2.51
C ILE A 45 43.17 6.55 3.76
N THR A 46 42.45 7.01 4.79
CA THR A 46 42.17 6.20 5.99
C THR A 46 40.78 5.59 5.86
N LEU A 47 40.68 4.26 5.96
CA LEU A 47 39.41 3.55 5.97
C LEU A 47 38.80 3.51 7.37
N PRO A 48 37.49 3.25 7.52
CA PRO A 48 36.82 3.15 8.83
C PRO A 48 37.46 2.16 9.81
N GLY A 49 38.13 1.11 9.32
CA GLY A 49 38.89 0.15 10.13
C GLY A 49 40.34 0.57 10.45
N GLY A 50 40.75 1.80 10.12
CA GLY A 50 42.08 2.36 10.36
C GLY A 50 43.15 2.01 9.30
N ALA A 51 42.87 1.05 8.40
CA ALA A 51 43.78 0.70 7.30
C ALA A 51 44.01 1.90 6.37
N LYS A 52 45.23 2.02 5.83
CA LYS A 52 45.66 3.14 4.96
C LYS A 52 46.14 2.68 3.57
N PRO A 53 45.23 2.22 2.70
CA PRO A 53 45.58 1.84 1.34
C PRO A 53 45.87 3.05 0.44
N ALA A 54 46.69 2.81 -0.59
CA ALA A 54 47.06 3.78 -1.61
C ALA A 54 46.31 3.49 -2.93
N PHE A 55 45.90 4.55 -3.62
CA PHE A 55 45.11 4.51 -4.85
C PHE A 55 45.84 5.26 -5.95
N ALA A 56 46.03 4.62 -7.10
CA ALA A 56 46.56 5.30 -8.28
C ALA A 56 45.48 6.19 -8.91
N LEU A 57 45.86 7.39 -9.33
CA LEU A 57 44.98 8.27 -10.08
C LEU A 57 44.90 7.80 -11.54
N ALA A 58 43.68 7.66 -12.04
CA ALA A 58 43.42 7.30 -13.43
C ALA A 58 43.18 8.53 -14.32
N TRP A 59 42.86 9.67 -13.70
CA TRP A 59 42.53 10.92 -14.38
C TRP A 59 42.71 12.09 -13.42
N GLU A 60 43.15 13.23 -13.93
CA GLU A 60 43.31 14.48 -13.17
C GLU A 60 43.07 15.70 -14.04
N ALA A 61 42.59 16.78 -13.43
CA ALA A 61 42.41 18.07 -14.07
C ALA A 61 42.64 19.20 -13.07
N LEU A 62 43.73 19.95 -13.26
CA LEU A 62 44.03 21.14 -12.49
C LEU A 62 43.26 22.34 -13.06
N GLY A 63 42.64 23.13 -12.19
CA GLY A 63 41.96 24.36 -12.57
C GLY A 63 42.11 25.43 -11.50
N THR A 64 41.86 26.69 -11.90
CA THR A 64 42.00 27.85 -11.01
C THR A 64 40.89 27.91 -9.95
N GLU A 65 39.66 27.54 -10.33
CA GLU A 65 38.48 27.59 -9.46
C GLU A 65 38.15 26.23 -8.84
N ALA A 66 38.71 25.15 -9.40
CA ALA A 66 38.49 23.80 -8.95
C ALA A 66 39.50 22.82 -9.52
N CYS A 67 39.75 21.77 -8.76
CA CYS A 67 40.58 20.66 -9.17
C CYS A 67 39.74 19.38 -9.16
N SER A 68 40.07 18.46 -10.05
CA SER A 68 39.35 17.20 -10.18
C SER A 68 40.33 16.03 -10.27
N ALA A 69 40.01 14.91 -9.65
CA ALA A 69 40.78 13.68 -9.75
C ALA A 69 39.84 12.48 -9.89
N GLY A 70 40.31 11.43 -10.54
CA GLY A 70 39.54 10.23 -10.87
C GLY A 70 40.27 8.95 -10.47
N VAL A 71 39.54 8.02 -9.87
CA VAL A 71 40.03 6.70 -9.47
C VAL A 71 39.14 5.63 -10.11
N VAL A 72 39.76 4.67 -10.81
CA VAL A 72 39.02 3.51 -11.35
C VAL A 72 38.72 2.55 -10.22
N LYS A 73 37.44 2.19 -10.06
CA LYS A 73 37.01 1.24 -9.05
C LYS A 73 37.47 -0.16 -9.40
N ASP A 74 38.23 -0.75 -8.50
CA ASP A 74 38.63 -2.15 -8.58
C ASP A 74 37.88 -2.96 -7.53
N ALA A 75 36.92 -3.78 -7.97
CA ALA A 75 36.11 -4.64 -7.09
C ALA A 75 36.80 -5.93 -6.63
N GLY A 76 38.07 -6.16 -7.02
CA GLY A 76 38.71 -7.44 -6.74
C GLY A 76 38.14 -8.55 -7.61
N ASP A 77 37.89 -9.72 -7.01
CA ASP A 77 37.25 -10.87 -7.67
C ASP A 77 35.72 -10.91 -7.46
N ASP A 78 35.13 -9.83 -6.93
CA ASP A 78 33.67 -9.70 -6.80
C ASP A 78 33.04 -9.39 -8.16
N PRO A 79 31.96 -10.08 -8.59
CA PRO A 79 31.24 -9.79 -9.82
C PRO A 79 30.35 -8.54 -9.67
N ASP A 80 30.98 -7.41 -9.37
CA ASP A 80 30.34 -6.11 -9.13
C ASP A 80 30.18 -5.34 -10.45
N VAL A 81 28.94 -4.94 -10.77
CA VAL A 81 28.62 -4.18 -11.99
C VAL A 81 29.30 -2.82 -12.08
N THR A 82 29.79 -2.28 -10.96
CA THR A 82 30.53 -1.02 -10.87
C THR A 82 32.05 -1.22 -10.93
N HIS A 83 32.54 -2.46 -11.11
CA HIS A 83 33.95 -2.72 -11.39
C HIS A 83 34.38 -2.00 -12.68
N GLY A 84 35.55 -1.35 -12.65
CA GLY A 84 36.09 -0.60 -13.78
C GLY A 84 35.49 0.80 -13.95
N ALA A 85 34.48 1.19 -13.17
CA ALA A 85 33.89 2.52 -13.25
C ALA A 85 34.89 3.59 -12.76
N LEU A 86 35.04 4.67 -13.54
CA LEU A 86 35.83 5.82 -13.14
C LEU A 86 35.01 6.68 -12.16
N VAL A 87 35.49 6.85 -10.94
CA VAL A 87 34.88 7.72 -9.92
C VAL A 87 35.67 9.01 -9.85
N ILE A 88 35.05 10.12 -10.23
CA ILE A 88 35.65 11.46 -10.27
C ILE A 88 35.12 12.27 -9.10
N ALA A 89 36.01 12.98 -8.40
CA ALA A 89 35.64 14.02 -7.46
C ALA A 89 36.18 15.37 -7.94
N THR A 90 35.30 16.35 -8.07
CA THR A 90 35.63 17.74 -8.35
C THR A 90 35.47 18.55 -7.08
N VAL A 91 36.54 19.19 -6.63
CA VAL A 91 36.56 19.97 -5.38
C VAL A 91 36.73 21.44 -5.69
N ARG A 92 35.82 22.26 -5.15
CA ARG A 92 35.84 23.73 -5.25
C ARG A 92 35.82 24.34 -3.85
N ARG A 93 36.31 25.57 -3.71
CA ARG A 93 36.17 26.29 -2.44
C ARG A 93 34.69 26.54 -2.12
N GLY A 94 34.31 26.29 -0.87
CA GLY A 94 33.00 26.57 -0.31
C GLY A 94 32.95 27.98 0.29
N ALA A 95 31.76 28.39 0.74
CA ALA A 95 31.63 29.61 1.51
C ALA A 95 32.16 29.40 2.92
N ALA A 96 32.71 30.44 3.54
CA ALA A 96 33.29 30.34 4.86
C ALA A 96 32.28 29.81 5.90
N GLY A 97 32.67 28.78 6.66
CA GLY A 97 31.86 28.14 7.69
C GLY A 97 30.82 27.14 7.19
N THR A 98 30.77 26.81 5.89
CA THR A 98 29.85 25.78 5.37
C THR A 98 30.31 24.35 5.62
N GLY A 99 31.60 24.14 5.94
CA GLY A 99 32.23 22.84 5.98
C GLY A 99 32.19 22.17 4.60
N VAL A 100 31.90 20.87 4.60
CA VAL A 100 31.87 20.05 3.39
C VAL A 100 30.44 19.91 2.86
N VAL A 101 30.20 20.42 1.64
CA VAL A 101 28.92 20.32 0.94
C VAL A 101 29.04 19.32 -0.22
N PHE A 102 28.07 18.42 -0.35
CA PHE A 102 28.07 17.38 -1.39
C PHE A 102 27.16 17.73 -2.56
N ARG A 103 27.61 17.48 -3.78
CA ARG A 103 26.82 17.57 -5.01
C ARG A 103 26.95 16.29 -5.84
N ALA A 104 25.88 15.95 -6.55
CA ALA A 104 25.91 14.91 -7.57
C ALA A 104 26.31 15.56 -8.90
N GLY A 105 27.37 15.05 -9.52
CA GLY A 105 27.67 15.29 -10.93
C GLY A 105 27.14 14.15 -11.80
N GLU A 106 27.65 14.03 -13.02
CA GLU A 106 27.19 13.05 -13.99
C GLU A 106 27.23 11.62 -13.41
N GLY A 107 26.14 10.86 -13.56
CA GLY A 107 26.06 9.45 -13.21
C GLY A 107 26.10 9.12 -11.71
N VAL A 108 26.03 10.11 -10.82
CA VAL A 108 25.69 9.93 -9.40
C VAL A 108 24.20 10.20 -9.20
N GLY A 109 23.52 9.28 -8.51
CA GLY A 109 22.08 9.33 -8.36
C GLY A 109 21.61 10.40 -7.36
N MET A 110 20.36 10.83 -7.50
CA MET A 110 19.64 11.68 -6.56
C MET A 110 18.56 10.87 -5.85
N VAL A 111 18.43 11.05 -4.53
CA VAL A 111 17.37 10.39 -3.76
C VAL A 111 16.05 11.10 -3.99
N THR A 112 15.01 10.35 -4.33
CA THR A 112 13.66 10.87 -4.63
C THR A 112 12.56 10.29 -3.74
N LYS A 113 12.89 9.25 -2.95
CA LYS A 113 11.95 8.55 -2.07
C LYS A 113 12.45 8.55 -0.64
N GLU A 114 11.51 8.52 0.30
CA GLU A 114 11.81 8.39 1.73
C GLU A 114 12.23 6.95 2.07
N GLY A 115 12.88 6.77 3.23
CA GLY A 115 13.29 5.46 3.76
C GLY A 115 14.78 5.11 3.55
N LEU A 116 15.52 5.91 2.78
CA LEU A 116 16.97 5.81 2.70
C LEU A 116 17.65 6.65 3.81
N PRO A 117 18.91 6.33 4.19
CA PRO A 117 19.67 7.14 5.15
C PRO A 117 19.95 8.58 4.69
N ILE A 118 19.73 8.85 3.41
CA ILE A 118 19.92 10.15 2.76
C ILE A 118 18.53 10.67 2.38
N PRO A 119 18.16 11.91 2.73
CA PRO A 119 16.82 12.42 2.49
C PRO A 119 16.55 12.72 1.00
N PRO A 120 15.28 12.80 0.57
CA PRO A 120 14.93 13.22 -0.79
C PRO A 120 15.53 14.58 -1.16
N GLY A 121 15.99 14.72 -2.40
CA GLY A 121 16.65 15.91 -2.92
C GLY A 121 18.16 15.94 -2.73
N GLU A 122 18.75 15.00 -1.99
CA GLU A 122 20.19 14.90 -1.78
C GLU A 122 20.88 13.91 -2.76
N PRO A 123 22.18 14.12 -3.06
CA PRO A 123 23.02 13.14 -3.75
C PRO A 123 23.07 11.81 -3.01
N ALA A 124 22.99 10.70 -3.75
CA ALA A 124 23.05 9.32 -3.26
C ALA A 124 24.46 8.91 -2.78
N ILE A 125 25.03 9.72 -1.89
CA ILE A 125 26.31 9.51 -1.23
C ILE A 125 26.02 9.16 0.22
N ASN A 126 26.26 7.90 0.59
CA ASN A 126 25.90 7.38 1.90
C ASN A 126 26.70 8.05 3.05
N PRO A 127 26.22 7.96 4.31
CA PRO A 127 26.82 8.66 5.44
C PRO A 127 28.30 8.32 5.70
N ILE A 128 28.70 7.05 5.55
CA ILE A 128 30.09 6.64 5.76
C ILE A 128 31.03 7.23 4.70
N PRO A 129 30.74 7.13 3.38
CA PRO A 129 31.50 7.85 2.36
C PRO A 129 31.56 9.37 2.57
N ARG A 130 30.44 10.02 2.96
CA ARG A 130 30.44 11.45 3.29
C ARG A 130 31.43 11.77 4.41
N ARG A 131 31.41 10.97 5.49
CA ARG A 131 32.33 11.12 6.62
C ARG A 131 33.79 10.91 6.19
N MET A 132 34.09 9.86 5.42
CA MET A 132 35.45 9.58 4.94
C MET A 132 36.01 10.73 4.10
N MET A 133 35.21 11.28 3.19
CA MET A 133 35.60 12.45 2.38
C MET A 133 35.83 13.70 3.25
N ALA A 134 34.95 13.96 4.23
CA ALA A 134 35.10 15.08 5.13
C ALA A 134 36.34 14.96 6.04
N GLU A 135 36.63 13.76 6.54
CA GLU A 135 37.84 13.47 7.33
C GLU A 135 39.11 13.66 6.50
N ALA A 136 39.11 13.23 5.24
CA ALA A 136 40.24 13.45 4.32
C ALA A 136 40.48 14.93 4.01
N VAL A 137 39.41 15.72 3.85
CA VAL A 137 39.49 17.19 3.71
C VAL A 137 40.05 17.81 5.00
N ALA A 138 39.51 17.44 6.16
CA ALA A 138 39.94 17.98 7.45
C ALA A 138 41.42 17.69 7.75
N GLU A 139 41.90 16.48 7.43
CA GLU A 139 43.32 16.08 7.57
C GLU A 139 44.24 17.01 6.77
N LEU A 140 43.91 17.27 5.50
CA LEU A 140 44.70 18.13 4.62
C LEU A 140 44.58 19.61 4.99
N ALA A 141 43.38 20.06 5.35
CA ALA A 141 43.10 21.42 5.75
C ALA A 141 43.92 21.79 6.99
N ALA A 142 43.94 20.91 8.01
CA ALA A 142 44.75 21.09 9.21
C ALA A 142 46.27 21.16 8.91
N ALA A 143 46.75 20.34 7.96
CA ALA A 143 48.17 20.33 7.59
C ALA A 143 48.61 21.59 6.83
N GLN A 144 47.70 22.27 6.13
CA GLN A 144 47.97 23.44 5.28
C GLN A 144 47.43 24.76 5.85
N GLY A 145 46.78 24.72 7.02
CA GLY A 145 46.16 25.90 7.64
C GLY A 145 44.92 26.42 6.90
N ASP A 146 44.22 25.56 6.15
CA ASP A 146 42.97 25.89 5.44
C ASP A 146 41.74 25.62 6.32
N ALA A 147 40.62 26.28 6.03
CA ALA A 147 39.37 26.10 6.77
C ALA A 147 38.66 24.78 6.46
N GLY A 148 38.93 24.16 5.29
CA GLY A 148 38.25 22.94 4.86
C GLY A 148 36.81 23.16 4.36
N ASP A 149 36.43 24.41 4.12
CA ASP A 149 35.14 24.76 3.52
C ASP A 149 35.18 24.47 2.02
N VAL A 150 34.53 23.39 1.58
CA VAL A 150 34.57 22.92 0.19
C VAL A 150 33.24 22.38 -0.30
N VAL A 151 33.03 22.49 -1.62
CA VAL A 151 32.00 21.76 -2.35
C VAL A 151 32.66 20.59 -3.05
N ILE A 152 32.20 19.38 -2.73
CA ILE A 152 32.63 18.13 -3.37
C ILE A 152 31.51 17.68 -4.31
N GLU A 153 31.78 17.69 -5.61
CA GLU A 153 30.93 17.11 -6.63
C GLU A 153 31.48 15.76 -7.06
N VAL A 154 30.72 14.68 -6.86
CA VAL A 154 31.14 13.33 -7.27
C VAL A 154 30.43 12.97 -8.57
N SER A 155 31.19 12.45 -9.55
CA SER A 155 30.68 12.00 -10.84
C SER A 155 31.19 10.59 -11.16
N ILE A 156 30.39 9.82 -11.88
CA ILE A 156 30.75 8.54 -12.48
C ILE A 156 30.30 8.60 -13.95
N PRO A 157 31.19 8.90 -14.90
CA PRO A 157 30.84 8.92 -16.32
C PRO A 157 30.16 7.61 -16.75
N GLY A 158 29.02 7.71 -17.45
CA GLY A 158 28.20 6.54 -17.80
C GLY A 158 27.49 5.85 -16.61
N GLY A 159 27.59 6.38 -15.40
CA GLY A 159 27.01 5.81 -14.18
C GLY A 159 25.49 5.70 -14.22
N ALA A 160 24.80 6.57 -14.98
CA ALA A 160 23.37 6.47 -15.20
C ALA A 160 22.98 5.14 -15.87
N GLU A 161 23.73 4.69 -16.87
CA GLU A 161 23.46 3.43 -17.58
C GLU A 161 23.79 2.21 -16.70
N ILE A 162 24.87 2.30 -15.92
CA ILE A 162 25.24 1.24 -14.97
C ILE A 162 24.16 1.11 -13.89
N ALA A 163 23.63 2.23 -13.40
CA ALA A 163 22.60 2.24 -12.36
C ALA A 163 21.31 1.51 -12.76
N LEU A 164 20.97 1.47 -14.05
CA LEU A 164 19.81 0.71 -14.55
C LEU A 164 19.94 -0.80 -14.30
N LYS A 165 21.16 -1.30 -14.10
CA LYS A 165 21.45 -2.70 -13.78
C LYS A 165 21.57 -2.95 -12.27
N THR A 166 21.16 -1.97 -11.45
CA THR A 166 21.24 -2.03 -9.98
C THR A 166 19.87 -1.87 -9.34
N TRP A 167 19.80 -1.96 -8.01
CA TRP A 167 18.61 -1.67 -7.22
C TRP A 167 18.29 -0.18 -7.06
N ASN A 168 19.17 0.72 -7.50
CA ASN A 168 18.98 2.16 -7.32
C ASN A 168 17.61 2.67 -7.84
N PRO A 169 17.17 2.35 -9.07
CA PRO A 169 15.88 2.80 -9.56
C PRO A 169 14.72 2.37 -8.65
N ARG A 170 14.77 1.12 -8.15
CA ARG A 170 13.75 0.54 -7.25
C ARG A 170 13.77 1.16 -5.87
N LEU A 171 14.91 1.67 -5.39
CA LEU A 171 15.02 2.37 -4.11
C LEU A 171 14.68 3.86 -4.20
N GLY A 172 14.27 4.34 -5.38
CA GLY A 172 13.99 5.76 -5.60
C GLY A 172 15.25 6.61 -5.80
N ILE A 173 16.33 6.02 -6.28
CA ILE A 173 17.56 6.72 -6.64
C ILE A 173 17.62 6.86 -8.16
N VAL A 174 17.57 8.09 -8.65
CA VAL A 174 17.39 8.41 -10.08
C VAL A 174 18.62 9.12 -10.63
N GLY A 175 18.96 8.85 -11.89
CA GLY A 175 20.01 9.57 -12.63
C GLY A 175 21.43 9.03 -12.43
N GLY A 176 21.64 8.02 -11.57
CA GLY A 176 22.98 7.49 -11.36
C GLY A 176 23.14 6.48 -10.23
N LEU A 177 24.40 6.11 -10.02
CA LEU A 177 24.86 5.16 -9.00
C LEU A 177 24.91 5.81 -7.61
N SER A 178 24.90 4.95 -6.59
CA SER A 178 25.10 5.35 -5.22
C SER A 178 26.59 5.27 -4.86
N ILE A 179 27.09 6.29 -4.17
CA ILE A 179 28.42 6.25 -3.54
C ILE A 179 28.26 5.61 -2.17
N LEU A 180 28.68 4.36 -2.04
CA LEU A 180 28.40 3.51 -0.88
C LEU A 180 29.65 2.72 -0.46
N GLY A 181 29.58 2.16 0.76
CA GLY A 181 30.65 1.40 1.38
C GLY A 181 30.73 1.70 2.88
N THR A 182 30.60 0.67 3.72
CA THR A 182 30.64 0.83 5.19
C THR A 182 32.05 0.64 5.75
N THR A 183 32.88 -0.16 5.10
CA THR A 183 34.26 -0.47 5.53
C THR A 183 35.31 0.11 4.59
N GLY A 184 34.89 0.63 3.42
CA GLY A 184 35.79 0.98 2.32
C GLY A 184 36.22 -0.19 1.44
N ILE A 185 35.97 -1.44 1.85
CA ILE A 185 36.48 -2.66 1.23
C ILE A 185 35.33 -3.46 0.60
N VAL A 186 35.53 -3.93 -0.62
CA VAL A 186 34.67 -4.94 -1.27
C VAL A 186 35.22 -6.32 -0.95
N VAL A 187 34.38 -7.16 -0.34
CA VAL A 187 34.68 -8.57 -0.07
C VAL A 187 33.90 -9.41 -1.08
N PRO A 188 34.57 -10.23 -1.92
CA PRO A 188 33.91 -11.03 -2.93
C PRO A 188 32.80 -11.92 -2.35
N PHE A 189 31.64 -11.94 -3.02
CA PHE A 189 30.46 -12.74 -2.68
C PHE A 189 29.94 -12.51 -1.25
N SER A 190 30.05 -11.27 -0.75
CA SER A 190 29.64 -10.93 0.61
C SER A 190 28.13 -10.97 0.80
N CYS A 191 27.66 -11.91 1.64
CA CYS A 191 26.25 -11.97 2.05
C CYS A 191 25.77 -10.69 2.77
N SER A 192 26.67 -9.96 3.45
CA SER A 192 26.28 -8.76 4.22
C SER A 192 25.85 -7.59 3.32
N ALA A 193 26.43 -7.48 2.12
CA ALA A 193 26.04 -6.45 1.15
C ALA A 193 24.62 -6.71 0.62
N TRP A 194 24.31 -7.97 0.31
CA TRP A 194 22.99 -8.38 -0.16
C TRP A 194 21.91 -8.17 0.91
N ILE A 195 22.18 -8.59 2.15
CA ILE A 195 21.27 -8.40 3.29
C ILE A 195 20.98 -6.92 3.53
N HIS A 196 21.98 -6.04 3.39
CA HIS A 196 21.76 -4.61 3.53
C HIS A 196 20.83 -4.03 2.45
N SER A 197 20.86 -4.56 1.21
CA SER A 197 19.91 -4.20 0.15
C SER A 197 18.47 -4.54 0.55
N ILE A 198 18.25 -5.75 1.08
CA ILE A 198 16.94 -6.20 1.59
C ILE A 198 16.42 -5.23 2.65
N HIS A 199 17.26 -4.84 3.60
CA HIS A 199 16.88 -3.90 4.65
C HIS A 199 16.43 -2.55 4.08
N ARG A 200 17.17 -2.01 3.10
CA ARG A 200 16.81 -0.74 2.45
C ARG A 200 15.50 -0.83 1.66
N GLY A 201 15.24 -1.95 0.99
CA GLY A 201 13.96 -2.20 0.34
C GLY A 201 12.79 -2.14 1.32
N ILE A 202 12.94 -2.78 2.50
CA ILE A 202 11.92 -2.75 3.56
C ILE A 202 11.68 -1.33 4.09
N ASP A 203 12.76 -0.58 4.36
CA ASP A 203 12.65 0.78 4.88
C ASP A 203 11.98 1.73 3.87
N VAL A 204 12.33 1.62 2.58
CA VAL A 204 11.69 2.39 1.49
C VAL A 204 10.22 2.01 1.34
N ALA A 205 9.87 0.72 1.34
CA ALA A 205 8.48 0.28 1.27
C ALA A 205 7.64 0.87 2.42
N ARG A 206 8.17 0.80 3.66
CA ARG A 206 7.50 1.31 4.86
C ARG A 206 7.32 2.82 4.82
N ALA A 207 8.37 3.57 4.48
CA ALA A 207 8.32 5.03 4.42
C ALA A 207 7.34 5.53 3.35
N ASN A 208 7.12 4.77 2.28
CA ASN A 208 6.18 5.11 1.21
C ASN A 208 4.76 4.52 1.43
N GLY A 209 4.45 4.05 2.64
CA GLY A 209 3.10 3.62 3.01
C GLY A 209 2.67 2.27 2.42
N PHE A 210 3.61 1.43 1.96
CA PHE A 210 3.26 0.09 1.48
C PHE A 210 2.96 -0.83 2.66
N HIS A 211 1.79 -1.45 2.60
CA HIS A 211 1.30 -2.36 3.64
C HIS A 211 1.54 -3.85 3.31
N HIS A 212 1.93 -4.14 2.07
CA HIS A 212 2.22 -5.48 1.59
C HIS A 212 3.55 -5.46 0.84
N VAL A 213 4.49 -6.30 1.25
CA VAL A 213 5.77 -6.50 0.56
C VAL A 213 5.95 -7.96 0.15
N ALA A 214 6.78 -8.22 -0.86
CA ALA A 214 7.10 -9.58 -1.28
C ALA A 214 8.60 -9.83 -1.40
N GLY A 215 9.06 -10.91 -0.76
CA GLY A 215 10.42 -11.43 -0.86
C GLY A 215 10.49 -12.63 -1.78
N SER A 216 11.30 -12.54 -2.83
CA SER A 216 11.36 -13.57 -3.88
C SER A 216 12.72 -14.22 -3.99
N THR A 217 12.74 -15.54 -4.22
CA THR A 217 14.00 -16.29 -4.36
C THR A 217 14.68 -16.15 -5.73
N GLY A 218 14.01 -15.53 -6.70
CA GLY A 218 14.54 -15.24 -8.03
C GLY A 218 13.56 -14.42 -8.87
N SER A 219 14.02 -13.98 -10.03
CA SER A 219 13.27 -13.10 -10.94
C SER A 219 11.94 -13.72 -11.39
N THR A 220 11.91 -15.02 -11.68
CA THR A 220 10.68 -15.72 -12.09
C THR A 220 9.60 -15.67 -11.00
N SER A 221 9.94 -15.92 -9.74
CA SER A 221 8.98 -15.87 -8.64
C SER A 221 8.60 -14.44 -8.26
N GLU A 222 9.53 -13.49 -8.40
CA GLU A 222 9.27 -12.05 -8.20
C GLU A 222 8.22 -11.54 -9.18
N GLN A 223 8.42 -11.81 -10.47
CA GLN A 223 7.45 -11.43 -11.50
C GLN A 223 6.11 -12.13 -11.29
N ALA A 224 6.08 -13.34 -10.73
CA ALA A 224 4.85 -14.06 -10.43
C ALA A 224 4.09 -13.45 -9.24
N VAL A 225 4.75 -13.20 -8.11
CA VAL A 225 4.11 -12.61 -6.92
C VAL A 225 3.68 -11.17 -7.15
N GLN A 226 4.47 -10.39 -7.89
CA GLN A 226 4.10 -9.04 -8.30
C GLN A 226 2.78 -9.05 -9.07
N ARG A 227 2.64 -9.99 -10.01
CA ARG A 227 1.41 -10.19 -10.78
C ARG A 227 0.23 -10.63 -9.90
N ILE A 228 0.43 -11.52 -8.93
CA ILE A 228 -0.66 -12.04 -8.08
C ILE A 228 -1.25 -10.96 -7.15
N HIS A 229 -0.42 -10.08 -6.58
CA HIS A 229 -0.88 -9.09 -5.60
C HIS A 229 -0.88 -7.65 -6.11
N GLY A 230 -0.45 -7.40 -7.35
CA GLY A 230 -0.38 -6.05 -7.91
C GLY A 230 0.61 -5.15 -7.18
N LEU A 231 1.72 -5.70 -6.70
CA LEU A 231 2.69 -4.95 -5.90
C LEU A 231 3.48 -3.96 -6.76
N SER A 232 3.74 -2.78 -6.20
CA SER A 232 4.70 -1.83 -6.77
C SER A 232 6.12 -2.39 -6.69
N ASP A 233 7.01 -1.98 -7.59
CA ASP A 233 8.44 -2.29 -7.51
C ASP A 233 9.05 -1.91 -6.16
N LEU A 234 8.54 -0.85 -5.53
CA LEU A 234 8.95 -0.40 -4.19
C LEU A 234 8.59 -1.39 -3.08
N ALA A 235 7.63 -2.29 -3.33
CA ALA A 235 7.19 -3.33 -2.40
C ALA A 235 7.83 -4.71 -2.68
N LEU A 236 8.65 -4.83 -3.72
CA LEU A 236 9.41 -6.04 -4.02
C LEU A 236 10.78 -5.98 -3.33
N LEU A 237 11.19 -7.08 -2.73
CA LEU A 237 12.43 -7.20 -1.97
C LEU A 237 13.38 -8.21 -2.63
N ASP A 238 14.66 -7.85 -2.75
CA ASP A 238 15.73 -8.72 -3.25
C ASP A 238 16.14 -9.81 -2.25
N MET A 239 15.18 -10.63 -1.83
CA MET A 239 15.44 -11.65 -0.82
C MET A 239 16.49 -12.66 -1.31
N GLY A 240 16.41 -13.07 -2.58
CA GLY A 240 17.26 -14.12 -3.14
C GLY A 240 17.21 -15.38 -2.27
N ASP A 241 18.36 -15.91 -1.89
CA ASP A 241 18.44 -17.07 -1.00
C ASP A 241 18.43 -16.70 0.50
N PHE A 242 18.43 -15.42 0.83
CA PHE A 242 18.62 -14.91 2.20
C PHE A 242 17.30 -14.64 2.93
N ALA A 243 16.41 -15.63 2.96
CA ALA A 243 15.12 -15.54 3.68
C ALA A 243 15.32 -15.12 5.15
N GLY A 244 16.34 -15.65 5.82
CA GLY A 244 16.68 -15.28 7.20
C GLY A 244 17.04 -13.82 7.39
N GLY A 245 17.74 -13.20 6.44
CA GLY A 245 18.10 -11.78 6.51
C GLY A 245 16.85 -10.91 6.46
N MET A 246 15.96 -11.19 5.50
CA MET A 246 14.68 -10.52 5.36
C MET A 246 13.78 -10.70 6.60
N LEU A 247 13.54 -11.95 7.02
CA LEU A 247 12.64 -12.26 8.13
C LEU A 247 13.13 -11.66 9.45
N LYS A 248 14.43 -11.74 9.75
CA LYS A 248 15.00 -11.15 10.97
C LYS A 248 14.91 -9.62 10.98
N TYR A 249 14.98 -8.98 9.81
CA TYR A 249 14.83 -7.53 9.71
C TYR A 249 13.35 -7.11 9.81
N LEU A 250 12.45 -7.79 9.12
CA LEU A 250 11.00 -7.57 9.21
C LEU A 250 10.48 -7.77 10.64
N ARG A 251 11.03 -8.72 11.40
CA ARG A 251 10.71 -8.88 12.83
C ARG A 251 10.93 -7.59 13.63
N ARG A 252 11.96 -6.81 13.29
CA ARG A 252 12.29 -5.52 13.93
C ARG A 252 11.62 -4.32 13.24
N ASN A 253 11.17 -4.49 12.00
CA ASN A 253 10.62 -3.47 11.12
C ASN A 253 9.39 -4.01 10.36
N PRO A 254 8.28 -4.29 11.07
CA PRO A 254 7.17 -5.05 10.51
C PRO A 254 6.40 -4.28 9.45
N VAL A 255 5.74 -5.07 8.60
CA VAL A 255 4.75 -4.66 7.60
C VAL A 255 3.48 -5.51 7.79
N PRO A 256 2.28 -5.03 7.45
CA PRO A 256 1.05 -5.79 7.62
C PRO A 256 1.03 -7.14 6.87
N ARG A 257 1.52 -7.18 5.62
CA ARG A 257 1.54 -8.38 4.80
C ARG A 257 2.90 -8.66 4.20
N LEU A 258 3.33 -9.92 4.31
CA LEU A 258 4.51 -10.45 3.63
C LEU A 258 4.12 -11.63 2.75
N THR A 259 4.48 -11.59 1.47
CA THR A 259 4.47 -12.79 0.63
C THR A 259 5.89 -13.28 0.39
N ILE A 260 6.17 -14.55 0.68
CA ILE A 260 7.43 -15.22 0.37
C ILE A 260 7.20 -16.09 -0.85
N ALA A 261 7.93 -15.80 -1.93
CA ALA A 261 7.72 -16.45 -3.22
C ALA A 261 8.99 -17.17 -3.68
N GLY A 262 8.87 -18.42 -4.10
CA GLY A 262 10.04 -19.11 -4.64
C GLY A 262 9.81 -20.47 -5.25
N GLY A 263 10.88 -21.01 -5.82
CA GLY A 263 10.86 -22.34 -6.43
C GLY A 263 10.68 -23.45 -5.38
N PHE A 264 10.02 -24.54 -5.77
CA PHE A 264 9.75 -25.70 -4.90
C PHE A 264 10.94 -26.11 -4.03
N GLY A 265 12.11 -26.40 -4.63
CA GLY A 265 13.28 -26.82 -3.85
C GLY A 265 13.79 -25.79 -2.83
N LYS A 266 13.67 -24.49 -3.09
CA LYS A 266 14.06 -23.44 -2.14
C LYS A 266 13.04 -23.34 -0.99
N LEU A 267 11.75 -23.45 -1.32
CA LEU A 267 10.68 -23.40 -0.32
C LEU A 267 10.62 -24.68 0.51
N THR A 268 11.00 -25.84 -0.05
CA THR A 268 11.23 -27.08 0.70
C THR A 268 12.32 -26.87 1.76
N LYS A 269 13.44 -26.21 1.43
CA LYS A 269 14.48 -25.90 2.41
C LYS A 269 13.98 -24.99 3.53
N LEU A 270 13.18 -23.99 3.19
CA LEU A 270 12.55 -23.14 4.20
C LEU A 270 11.59 -23.95 5.09
N ALA A 271 10.78 -24.84 4.50
CA ALA A 271 9.91 -25.77 5.22
C ALA A 271 10.69 -26.73 6.13
N GLN A 272 11.90 -27.13 5.75
CA GLN A 272 12.81 -27.94 6.55
C GLN A 272 13.53 -27.14 7.66
N GLY A 273 13.34 -25.82 7.73
CA GLY A 273 13.89 -24.96 8.78
C GLY A 273 15.13 -24.16 8.39
N PHE A 274 15.63 -24.28 7.16
CA PHE A 274 16.79 -23.51 6.70
C PHE A 274 16.41 -22.06 6.40
N LEU A 275 17.23 -21.12 6.88
CA LEU A 275 17.05 -19.68 6.63
C LEU A 275 17.94 -19.12 5.52
N ASP A 276 18.91 -19.93 5.07
CA ASP A 276 19.72 -19.68 3.89
C ASP A 276 19.41 -20.80 2.88
N LEU A 277 18.84 -20.42 1.75
CA LEU A 277 18.27 -21.34 0.77
C LEU A 277 19.27 -21.75 -0.32
N HIS A 278 20.51 -21.23 -0.26
CA HIS A 278 21.54 -21.49 -1.25
C HIS A 278 21.98 -22.96 -1.22
N SER A 279 22.15 -23.60 -2.38
CA SER A 279 22.52 -25.02 -2.48
C SER A 279 23.85 -25.36 -1.81
N GLY A 280 24.81 -24.45 -1.80
CA GLY A 280 26.07 -24.63 -1.08
C GLY A 280 25.93 -24.61 0.45
N ARG A 281 24.80 -24.15 1.00
CA ARG A 281 24.58 -23.99 2.46
C ARG A 281 23.53 -24.97 3.01
N SER A 282 22.55 -25.33 2.19
CA SER A 282 21.47 -26.24 2.56
C SER A 282 21.09 -27.13 1.38
N GLN A 283 20.67 -28.35 1.68
CA GLN A 283 20.23 -29.36 0.71
C GLN A 283 18.82 -29.83 1.05
N VAL A 284 18.09 -30.25 0.03
CA VAL A 284 16.77 -30.87 0.23
C VAL A 284 16.98 -32.29 0.75
N ASP A 285 16.27 -32.64 1.83
CA ASP A 285 16.26 -34.02 2.33
C ASP A 285 15.10 -34.78 1.67
N PHE A 286 15.45 -35.72 0.80
CA PHE A 286 14.50 -36.53 0.06
C PHE A 286 13.75 -37.54 0.94
N HIS A 287 14.31 -37.96 2.07
CA HIS A 287 13.60 -38.81 3.03
C HIS A 287 12.51 -38.00 3.72
N TRP A 288 12.87 -36.81 4.20
CA TRP A 288 11.91 -35.89 4.79
C TRP A 288 10.79 -35.50 3.82
N LEU A 289 11.13 -35.30 2.54
CA LEU A 289 10.15 -34.96 1.50
C LEU A 289 9.22 -36.14 1.17
N ALA A 290 9.76 -37.36 1.12
CA ALA A 290 8.98 -38.57 0.93
C ALA A 290 8.01 -38.83 2.10
N ASP A 291 8.41 -38.50 3.33
CA ASP A 291 7.51 -38.59 4.49
C ASP A 291 6.31 -37.64 4.36
N ARG A 292 6.49 -36.45 3.76
CA ARG A 292 5.37 -35.54 3.44
C ARG A 292 4.43 -36.12 2.38
N MET A 293 4.95 -36.87 1.41
CA MET A 293 4.11 -37.59 0.45
C MET A 293 3.33 -38.72 1.14
N ALA A 294 3.95 -39.43 2.07
CA ALA A 294 3.28 -40.47 2.86
C ALA A 294 2.12 -39.90 3.70
N GLU A 295 2.33 -38.74 4.33
CA GLU A 295 1.27 -38.01 5.06
C GLU A 295 0.05 -37.66 4.18
N LEU A 296 0.27 -37.46 2.88
CA LEU A 296 -0.75 -37.11 1.91
C LEU A 296 -1.33 -38.33 1.17
N GLY A 297 -1.02 -39.54 1.62
CA GLY A 297 -1.62 -40.78 1.11
C GLY A 297 -0.88 -41.44 -0.07
N ALA A 298 0.39 -41.11 -0.31
CA ALA A 298 1.20 -41.81 -1.29
C ALA A 298 1.38 -43.30 -0.96
N SER A 299 1.42 -44.15 -1.98
CA SER A 299 1.69 -45.58 -1.85
C SER A 299 3.16 -45.85 -1.47
N PRO A 300 3.48 -47.04 -0.91
CA PRO A 300 4.87 -47.39 -0.56
C PRO A 300 5.87 -47.28 -1.72
N ASP A 301 5.46 -47.61 -2.94
CA ASP A 301 6.31 -47.52 -4.13
C ASP A 301 6.62 -46.05 -4.49
N GLU A 302 5.62 -45.17 -4.42
CA GLU A 302 5.78 -43.74 -4.69
C GLU A 302 6.69 -43.05 -3.67
N ILE A 303 6.58 -43.44 -2.40
CA ILE A 303 7.45 -42.96 -1.32
C ILE A 303 8.91 -43.34 -1.60
N GLU A 304 9.16 -44.59 -2.00
CA GLU A 304 10.51 -45.05 -2.28
C GLU A 304 11.11 -44.38 -3.54
N GLN A 305 10.28 -44.16 -4.56
CA GLN A 305 10.69 -43.37 -5.73
C GLN A 305 11.02 -41.91 -5.38
N ALA A 306 10.32 -41.30 -4.41
CA ALA A 306 10.63 -39.96 -3.94
C ALA A 306 11.97 -39.90 -3.20
N ARG A 307 12.29 -40.91 -2.39
CA ARG A 307 13.60 -41.03 -1.70
C ARG A 307 14.76 -41.19 -2.66
N ALA A 308 14.56 -41.94 -3.75
CA ALA A 308 15.55 -42.19 -4.78
C ALA A 308 15.67 -41.06 -5.83
N ALA A 309 14.93 -39.96 -5.67
CA ALA A 309 14.94 -38.88 -6.65
C ALA A 309 16.24 -38.08 -6.64
N ASN A 310 16.64 -37.57 -7.81
CA ASN A 310 17.85 -36.76 -7.96
C ASN A 310 17.60 -35.26 -7.71
N THR A 311 16.35 -34.79 -7.86
CA THR A 311 16.01 -33.37 -7.70
C THR A 311 14.65 -33.19 -7.04
N ALA A 312 14.49 -32.13 -6.25
CA ALA A 312 13.19 -31.80 -5.63
C ALA A 312 12.09 -31.60 -6.67
N ASN A 313 12.43 -31.05 -7.85
CA ASN A 313 11.48 -30.91 -8.95
C ASN A 313 11.00 -32.26 -9.51
N GLN A 314 11.86 -33.28 -9.53
CA GLN A 314 11.44 -34.63 -9.94
C GLN A 314 10.36 -35.18 -9.00
N VAL A 315 10.49 -34.95 -7.69
CA VAL A 315 9.49 -35.34 -6.69
C VAL A 315 8.20 -34.55 -6.88
N LEU A 316 8.28 -33.23 -7.05
CA LEU A 316 7.11 -32.39 -7.31
C LEU A 316 6.37 -32.83 -8.57
N THR A 317 7.07 -33.05 -9.68
CA THR A 317 6.47 -33.51 -10.95
C THR A 317 5.71 -34.83 -10.77
N ARG A 318 6.24 -35.75 -9.95
CA ARG A 318 5.54 -37.01 -9.62
C ARG A 318 4.32 -36.78 -8.74
N ALA A 319 4.45 -35.99 -7.67
CA ALA A 319 3.33 -35.67 -6.77
C ALA A 319 2.16 -35.03 -7.53
N VAL A 320 2.45 -34.10 -8.45
CA VAL A 320 1.46 -33.50 -9.34
C VAL A 320 0.79 -34.53 -10.24
N ALA A 321 1.56 -35.45 -10.85
CA ALA A 321 1.01 -36.53 -11.68
C ALA A 321 0.09 -37.49 -10.91
N LEU A 322 0.25 -37.58 -9.59
CA LEU A 322 -0.52 -38.44 -8.68
C LEU A 322 -1.68 -37.70 -7.99
N GLY A 323 -1.84 -36.39 -8.21
CA GLY A 323 -2.85 -35.58 -7.52
C GLY A 323 -2.56 -35.35 -6.03
N ILE A 324 -1.31 -35.52 -5.60
CA ILE A 324 -0.88 -35.30 -4.22
C ILE A 324 -0.53 -33.82 -4.04
N PRO A 325 -1.18 -33.06 -3.12
CA PRO A 325 -0.98 -31.62 -2.93
C PRO A 325 0.30 -31.30 -2.16
N LEU A 326 1.43 -31.85 -2.62
CA LEU A 326 2.72 -31.73 -1.94
C LEU A 326 3.21 -30.29 -1.88
N ALA A 327 3.01 -29.50 -2.94
CA ALA A 327 3.45 -28.11 -2.96
C ALA A 327 2.68 -27.22 -1.97
N ASP A 328 1.36 -27.41 -1.80
CA ASP A 328 0.59 -26.74 -0.75
C ASP A 328 1.11 -27.12 0.63
N ARG A 329 1.36 -28.41 0.85
CA ARG A 329 1.94 -28.89 2.11
C ARG A 329 3.31 -28.27 2.39
N ILE A 330 4.15 -28.11 1.36
CA ILE A 330 5.43 -27.41 1.51
C ILE A 330 5.23 -25.92 1.79
N ALA A 331 4.29 -25.26 1.12
CA ALA A 331 3.96 -23.87 1.37
C ALA A 331 3.49 -23.66 2.82
N GLU A 332 2.64 -24.55 3.35
CA GLU A 332 2.16 -24.54 4.73
C GLU A 332 3.31 -24.61 5.74
N LEU A 333 4.23 -25.56 5.53
CA LEU A 333 5.36 -25.77 6.43
C LEU A 333 6.39 -24.64 6.33
N ALA A 334 6.65 -24.13 5.13
CA ALA A 334 7.49 -22.96 4.92
C ALA A 334 6.87 -21.71 5.54
N ARG A 335 5.55 -21.54 5.43
CA ARG A 335 4.80 -20.46 6.09
C ARG A 335 4.93 -20.58 7.60
N ALA A 336 4.71 -21.77 8.15
CA ALA A 336 4.87 -22.03 9.57
C ALA A 336 6.28 -21.65 10.04
N LYS A 337 7.32 -21.96 9.24
CA LYS A 337 8.69 -21.57 9.58
C LYS A 337 8.92 -20.05 9.50
N ALA A 338 8.39 -19.38 8.49
CA ALA A 338 8.50 -17.94 8.38
C ALA A 338 7.77 -17.21 9.52
N VAL A 339 6.58 -17.69 9.88
CA VAL A 339 5.80 -17.20 11.01
C VAL A 339 6.55 -17.41 12.34
N ASP A 340 7.20 -18.56 12.54
CA ASP A 340 8.07 -18.85 13.70
C ASP A 340 9.22 -17.82 13.82
N VAL A 341 9.86 -17.43 12.70
CA VAL A 341 10.91 -16.39 12.74
C VAL A 341 10.33 -15.01 13.03
N LEU A 342 9.13 -14.71 12.51
CA LEU A 342 8.40 -13.44 12.65
C LEU A 342 7.55 -13.37 13.93
N GLU A 343 7.68 -14.35 14.81
CA GLU A 343 6.86 -14.45 16.00
C GLU A 343 6.84 -13.12 16.80
N GLY A 344 5.63 -12.65 17.07
CA GLY A 344 5.35 -11.45 17.85
C GLY A 344 5.34 -10.11 17.08
N CYS A 345 5.52 -10.08 15.75
CA CYS A 345 5.59 -8.81 14.99
C CYS A 345 4.31 -8.42 14.21
N GLY A 346 3.29 -9.28 14.15
CA GLY A 346 1.98 -8.96 13.56
C GLY A 346 1.94 -8.91 12.02
N THR A 347 3.00 -9.34 11.35
CA THR A 347 3.01 -9.55 9.90
C THR A 347 2.29 -10.85 9.56
N ASP A 348 1.22 -10.78 8.79
CA ASP A 348 0.62 -11.98 8.22
C ASP A 348 1.43 -12.40 6.99
N VAL A 349 1.55 -13.71 6.81
CA VAL A 349 2.51 -14.32 5.90
C VAL A 349 1.75 -15.17 4.92
N GLU A 350 2.13 -15.04 3.66
CA GLU A 350 1.77 -15.97 2.63
C GLU A 350 3.02 -16.55 2.01
N VAL A 351 2.91 -17.81 1.63
CA VAL A 351 3.96 -18.52 0.93
C VAL A 351 3.41 -19.03 -0.39
N LEU A 352 4.10 -18.69 -1.47
CA LEU A 352 3.76 -19.09 -2.83
C LEU A 352 4.92 -19.89 -3.43
N VAL A 353 4.60 -21.11 -3.83
CA VAL A 353 5.53 -22.06 -4.44
C VAL A 353 5.33 -22.06 -5.95
N PHE A 354 6.41 -21.83 -6.70
CA PHE A 354 6.38 -21.77 -8.17
C PHE A 354 7.24 -22.84 -8.82
N ASP A 355 6.87 -23.23 -10.03
CA ASP A 355 7.73 -24.01 -10.92
C ASP A 355 8.78 -23.14 -11.64
N ARG A 356 9.58 -23.73 -12.54
CA ARG A 356 10.61 -22.99 -13.31
C ARG A 356 10.04 -22.01 -14.34
N LYS A 357 8.78 -22.18 -14.73
CA LYS A 357 8.07 -21.31 -15.69
C LYS A 357 7.28 -20.20 -14.97
N GLY A 358 7.25 -20.19 -13.63
CA GLY A 358 6.52 -19.22 -12.83
C GLY A 358 5.04 -19.57 -12.64
N VAL A 359 4.69 -20.85 -12.82
CA VAL A 359 3.36 -21.39 -12.54
C VAL A 359 3.25 -21.65 -11.04
N LEU A 360 2.13 -21.24 -10.43
CA LEU A 360 1.86 -21.47 -9.00
C LEU A 360 1.50 -22.94 -8.78
N GLU A 361 2.30 -23.63 -7.98
CA GLU A 361 2.14 -25.06 -7.67
C GLU A 361 1.57 -25.28 -6.26
N GLY A 362 1.79 -24.33 -5.34
CA GLY A 362 1.24 -24.44 -3.99
C GLY A 362 1.21 -23.11 -3.25
N ARG A 363 0.29 -23.00 -2.30
CA ARG A 363 0.03 -21.79 -1.53
C ARG A 363 -0.30 -22.09 -0.07
N ALA A 364 0.09 -21.19 0.82
CA ALA A 364 -0.41 -21.14 2.18
C ALA A 364 -0.46 -19.69 2.68
N GLY A 365 -1.48 -19.30 3.44
CA GLY A 365 -1.82 -17.89 3.63
C GLY A 365 -2.41 -17.30 2.33
N PHE A 366 -2.43 -16.00 2.08
CA PHE A 366 -3.51 -15.14 2.58
C PHE A 366 -4.89 -15.61 2.07
N PRO A 367 -5.83 -15.91 2.98
CA PRO A 367 -7.16 -16.45 2.71
C PRO A 367 -8.23 -15.39 2.38
N ALA A 368 -9.41 -15.86 1.97
CA ALA A 368 -10.49 -15.06 1.41
C ALA A 368 -10.95 -13.89 2.31
N PRO A 369 -11.19 -12.71 1.73
CA PRO A 369 -11.89 -11.62 2.40
C PRO A 369 -13.21 -12.13 2.97
N ASP A 370 -13.54 -11.81 4.23
CA ASP A 370 -14.80 -12.22 4.88
C ASP A 370 -15.61 -11.07 5.51
N LYS A 371 -15.17 -9.82 5.35
CA LYS A 371 -15.82 -8.66 5.98
C LYS A 371 -16.82 -7.98 5.07
N LEU A 372 -17.97 -7.62 5.61
CA LEU A 372 -18.96 -6.79 4.95
C LEU A 372 -18.71 -5.29 5.25
N LEU A 373 -18.84 -4.42 4.26
CA LEU A 373 -18.96 -2.97 4.49
C LEU A 373 -20.41 -2.53 4.30
N ILE A 374 -21.03 -1.96 5.33
CA ILE A 374 -22.35 -1.34 5.26
C ILE A 374 -22.17 0.17 5.12
N LEU A 375 -22.58 0.75 4.00
CA LEU A 375 -22.68 2.20 3.87
C LEU A 375 -24.01 2.63 4.49
N GLY A 376 -23.95 3.35 5.62
CA GLY A 376 -25.08 3.52 6.52
C GLY A 376 -25.65 4.94 6.60
N GLY A 377 -26.52 5.14 7.60
CA GLY A 377 -27.22 6.40 7.86
C GLY A 377 -28.74 6.32 7.73
N THR A 378 -29.30 5.12 7.56
CA THR A 378 -30.74 4.85 7.48
C THR A 378 -31.19 3.90 8.59
N THR A 379 -32.51 3.79 8.76
CA THR A 379 -33.15 2.81 9.65
C THR A 379 -32.84 1.38 9.22
N GLU A 380 -32.82 1.12 7.91
CA GLU A 380 -32.57 -0.16 7.28
C GLU A 380 -31.11 -0.60 7.48
N ALA A 381 -30.14 0.32 7.33
CA ALA A 381 -28.74 0.05 7.65
C ALA A 381 -28.57 -0.35 9.13
N ALA A 382 -29.25 0.35 10.03
CA ALA A 382 -29.20 0.08 11.46
C ALA A 382 -29.86 -1.24 11.83
N GLU A 383 -30.96 -1.61 11.16
CA GLU A 383 -31.61 -2.90 11.34
C GLU A 383 -30.75 -4.05 10.79
N LEU A 384 -30.19 -3.90 9.58
CA LEU A 384 -29.27 -4.88 8.99
C LEU A 384 -28.09 -5.15 9.92
N ALA A 385 -27.43 -4.10 10.41
CA ALA A 385 -26.33 -4.22 11.36
C ALA A 385 -26.72 -4.98 12.64
N ARG A 386 -27.95 -4.79 13.16
CA ARG A 386 -28.44 -5.51 14.36
C ARG A 386 -28.81 -6.96 14.11
N ARG A 387 -29.12 -7.34 12.87
CA ARG A 387 -29.57 -8.68 12.50
C ARG A 387 -28.48 -9.53 11.86
N LEU A 388 -27.33 -8.94 11.52
CA LEU A 388 -26.15 -9.67 11.07
C LEU A 388 -25.56 -10.45 12.25
N ASP A 389 -25.46 -11.76 12.08
CA ASP A 389 -24.86 -12.67 13.05
C ASP A 389 -23.79 -13.53 12.36
N GLY A 390 -22.66 -13.76 13.02
CA GLY A 390 -21.55 -14.56 12.49
C GLY A 390 -20.80 -14.00 11.26
N VAL A 391 -21.11 -12.77 10.83
CA VAL A 391 -20.45 -12.08 9.71
C VAL A 391 -19.68 -10.85 10.24
N PRO A 392 -18.35 -10.76 10.06
CA PRO A 392 -17.62 -9.54 10.35
C PRO A 392 -18.09 -8.38 9.47
N PHE A 393 -18.33 -7.19 10.04
CA PHE A 393 -18.74 -6.04 9.23
C PHE A 393 -18.28 -4.69 9.82
N ILE A 394 -18.23 -3.69 8.93
CA ILE A 394 -17.96 -2.29 9.24
C ILE A 394 -19.15 -1.46 8.75
N THR A 395 -19.69 -0.56 9.58
CA THR A 395 -20.69 0.42 9.16
C THR A 395 -20.04 1.79 8.95
N SER A 396 -20.13 2.36 7.75
CA SER A 396 -19.62 3.69 7.43
C SER A 396 -20.72 4.74 7.47
N LEU A 397 -20.53 5.78 8.30
CA LEU A 397 -21.43 6.93 8.45
C LEU A 397 -20.78 8.21 7.91
N ALA A 398 -21.61 9.10 7.36
CA ALA A 398 -21.14 10.39 6.82
C ALA A 398 -20.81 11.45 7.88
N GLY A 399 -21.16 11.24 9.15
CA GLY A 399 -20.89 12.20 10.24
C GLY A 399 -21.79 13.45 10.24
N ARG A 400 -23.03 13.33 9.76
CA ARG A 400 -23.97 14.47 9.59
C ARG A 400 -24.83 14.79 10.82
N THR A 401 -24.71 14.00 11.88
CA THR A 401 -25.42 14.19 13.16
C THR A 401 -24.41 14.24 14.29
N LEU A 402 -24.63 15.09 15.29
CA LEU A 402 -23.71 15.27 16.42
C LEU A 402 -23.55 13.99 17.25
N ALA A 403 -24.64 13.24 17.42
CA ALA A 403 -24.67 11.95 18.12
C ALA A 403 -25.49 10.92 17.33
N PRO A 404 -24.87 10.11 16.46
CA PRO A 404 -25.55 9.00 15.81
C PRO A 404 -26.00 7.98 16.87
N ALA A 405 -27.11 7.27 16.59
CA ALA A 405 -27.54 6.18 17.48
C ALA A 405 -26.44 5.10 17.57
N ALA A 406 -26.34 4.44 18.72
CA ALA A 406 -25.43 3.30 18.88
C ALA A 406 -25.78 2.19 17.88
N LEU A 407 -24.77 1.74 17.15
CA LEU A 407 -24.84 0.63 16.20
C LEU A 407 -23.93 -0.50 16.67
N PRO A 408 -24.30 -1.76 16.43
CA PRO A 408 -23.41 -2.89 16.66
C PRO A 408 -22.25 -2.90 15.65
N GLY A 409 -21.15 -3.54 16.04
CA GLY A 409 -19.98 -3.72 15.17
C GLY A 409 -19.08 -2.48 15.06
N GLU A 410 -18.13 -2.55 14.13
CA GLU A 410 -17.21 -1.45 13.85
C GLU A 410 -17.94 -0.32 13.13
N VAL A 411 -17.76 0.92 13.58
CA VAL A 411 -18.34 2.10 12.94
C VAL A 411 -17.25 3.07 12.53
N ARG A 412 -17.23 3.42 11.25
CA ARG A 412 -16.35 4.43 10.65
C ARG A 412 -17.14 5.71 10.38
N VAL A 413 -16.56 6.87 10.68
CA VAL A 413 -17.16 8.17 10.38
C VAL A 413 -16.23 8.98 9.48
N GLY A 414 -16.78 9.52 8.38
CA GLY A 414 -16.05 10.41 7.46
C GLY A 414 -16.09 9.96 5.99
N GLY A 415 -15.67 10.84 5.08
CA GLY A 415 -15.62 10.54 3.65
C GLY A 415 -14.48 9.60 3.28
N PHE A 416 -14.59 8.88 2.16
CA PHE A 416 -13.53 7.99 1.66
C PHE A 416 -12.52 8.67 0.73
N GLY A 417 -12.72 9.95 0.39
CA GLY A 417 -11.93 10.60 -0.67
C GLY A 417 -12.40 10.20 -2.09
N GLY A 418 -13.71 10.09 -2.29
CA GLY A 418 -14.32 9.68 -3.57
C GLY A 418 -14.30 8.16 -3.79
N ALA A 419 -14.62 7.73 -5.00
CA ALA A 419 -14.60 6.31 -5.40
C ALA A 419 -13.21 5.68 -5.27
N VAL A 420 -12.15 6.40 -5.65
CA VAL A 420 -10.76 5.91 -5.62
C VAL A 420 -10.31 5.57 -4.19
N GLY A 421 -10.55 6.47 -3.24
CA GLY A 421 -10.19 6.22 -1.85
C GLY A 421 -11.07 5.15 -1.19
N LEU A 422 -12.33 5.00 -1.63
CA LEU A 422 -13.17 3.87 -1.21
C LEU A 422 -12.60 2.54 -1.74
N ALA A 423 -12.21 2.47 -3.01
CA ALA A 423 -11.60 1.26 -3.58
C ALA A 423 -10.28 0.87 -2.86
N ALA A 424 -9.43 1.84 -2.51
CA ALA A 424 -8.24 1.60 -1.71
C ALA A 424 -8.59 1.06 -0.31
N TYR A 425 -9.62 1.63 0.31
CA TYR A 425 -10.15 1.16 1.59
C TYR A 425 -10.68 -0.28 1.51
N LEU A 426 -11.46 -0.63 0.48
CA LEU A 426 -11.99 -1.98 0.29
C LEU A 426 -10.85 -3.03 0.23
N ARG A 427 -9.79 -2.74 -0.54
CA ARG A 427 -8.63 -3.64 -0.67
C ARG A 427 -7.80 -3.72 0.62
N ALA A 428 -7.58 -2.58 1.28
CA ALA A 428 -6.77 -2.53 2.51
C ALA A 428 -7.46 -3.16 3.73
N ASN A 429 -8.78 -3.32 3.69
CA ASN A 429 -9.57 -3.82 4.82
C ASN A 429 -10.15 -5.23 4.61
N ASP A 430 -9.78 -5.88 3.50
CA ASP A 430 -10.29 -7.20 3.11
C ASP A 430 -11.82 -7.26 3.10
N ILE A 431 -12.42 -6.27 2.44
CA ILE A 431 -13.87 -6.21 2.31
C ILE A 431 -14.30 -7.24 1.25
N ALA A 432 -15.09 -8.20 1.70
CA ALA A 432 -15.65 -9.30 0.95
C ALA A 432 -16.95 -8.95 0.22
N ALA A 433 -17.71 -7.99 0.74
CA ALA A 433 -18.94 -7.50 0.15
C ALA A 433 -19.27 -6.10 0.68
N VAL A 434 -20.08 -5.33 -0.05
CA VAL A 434 -20.61 -4.03 0.36
C VAL A 434 -22.13 -4.05 0.29
N VAL A 435 -22.79 -3.50 1.30
CA VAL A 435 -24.21 -3.15 1.25
C VAL A 435 -24.34 -1.63 1.30
N ASP A 436 -24.79 -1.05 0.21
CA ASP A 436 -25.26 0.34 0.19
C ASP A 436 -26.67 0.42 0.79
N ALA A 437 -26.72 0.78 2.06
CA ALA A 437 -27.94 1.10 2.78
C ALA A 437 -28.01 2.60 3.11
N THR A 438 -27.42 3.45 2.26
CA THR A 438 -27.45 4.90 2.45
C THR A 438 -28.82 5.48 2.09
N HIS A 439 -29.07 6.74 2.47
CA HIS A 439 -30.35 7.39 2.19
C HIS A 439 -30.57 7.52 0.66
N PRO A 440 -31.79 7.37 0.10
CA PRO A 440 -32.03 7.44 -1.35
C PRO A 440 -31.57 8.73 -2.05
N PHE A 441 -31.38 9.81 -1.29
CA PHE A 441 -30.85 11.11 -1.78
C PHE A 441 -29.33 11.27 -1.59
N ALA A 442 -28.64 10.29 -1.00
CA ALA A 442 -27.20 10.26 -0.84
C ALA A 442 -26.49 9.78 -2.12
N ALA A 443 -26.94 10.27 -3.27
CA ALA A 443 -26.54 9.76 -4.58
C ALA A 443 -25.02 9.77 -4.83
N ALA A 444 -24.29 10.71 -4.23
CA ALA A 444 -22.84 10.80 -4.39
C ALA A 444 -22.08 9.59 -3.79
N ILE A 445 -22.44 9.13 -2.58
CA ILE A 445 -21.76 7.97 -1.98
C ILE A 445 -22.21 6.67 -2.64
N SER A 446 -23.47 6.54 -3.03
CA SER A 446 -23.94 5.39 -3.80
C SER A 446 -23.21 5.26 -5.15
N ARG A 447 -22.99 6.39 -5.86
CA ARG A 447 -22.16 6.41 -7.06
C ARG A 447 -20.72 5.99 -6.77
N ASN A 448 -20.10 6.58 -5.75
CA ASN A 448 -18.73 6.20 -5.35
C ASN A 448 -18.63 4.72 -4.97
N ALA A 449 -19.66 4.16 -4.34
CA ALA A 449 -19.72 2.75 -3.94
C ALA A 449 -19.83 1.84 -5.15
N ALA A 450 -20.75 2.14 -6.08
CA ALA A 450 -20.86 1.42 -7.34
C ALA A 450 -19.52 1.43 -8.10
N GLU A 451 -18.93 2.61 -8.28
CA GLU A 451 -17.63 2.80 -8.94
C GLU A 451 -16.49 2.06 -8.21
N ALA A 452 -16.44 2.11 -6.87
CA ALA A 452 -15.39 1.46 -6.09
C ALA A 452 -15.51 -0.07 -6.07
N CYS A 453 -16.71 -0.59 -5.86
CA CYS A 453 -17.00 -2.02 -5.85
C CYS A 453 -16.79 -2.64 -7.22
N GLU A 454 -17.19 -1.96 -8.29
CA GLU A 454 -16.84 -2.32 -9.66
C GLU A 454 -15.31 -2.35 -9.85
N ALA A 455 -14.58 -1.35 -9.32
CA ALA A 455 -13.12 -1.29 -9.41
C ALA A 455 -12.37 -2.35 -8.56
N THR A 456 -13.00 -2.90 -7.52
CA THR A 456 -12.37 -3.91 -6.64
C THR A 456 -12.90 -5.32 -6.84
N GLY A 457 -13.96 -5.49 -7.64
CA GLY A 457 -14.67 -6.77 -7.78
C GLY A 457 -15.42 -7.20 -6.52
N VAL A 458 -15.60 -6.29 -5.56
CA VAL A 458 -16.29 -6.58 -4.30
C VAL A 458 -17.80 -6.50 -4.58
N PRO A 459 -18.58 -7.58 -4.33
CA PRO A 459 -20.02 -7.58 -4.54
C PRO A 459 -20.69 -6.40 -3.84
N LEU A 460 -21.60 -5.73 -4.55
CA LEU A 460 -22.38 -4.60 -4.02
C LEU A 460 -23.87 -4.91 -4.08
N LEU A 461 -24.53 -4.72 -2.95
CA LEU A 461 -25.98 -4.77 -2.83
C LEU A 461 -26.53 -3.39 -2.46
N ALA A 462 -27.54 -2.91 -3.19
CA ALA A 462 -28.30 -1.73 -2.78
C ALA A 462 -29.54 -2.16 -1.98
N LEU A 463 -29.56 -1.84 -0.68
CA LEU A 463 -30.73 -1.98 0.18
C LEU A 463 -31.59 -0.71 0.05
N ALA A 464 -32.50 -0.74 -0.92
CA ALA A 464 -33.27 0.42 -1.33
C ALA A 464 -34.77 0.15 -1.23
N ARG A 465 -35.40 0.76 -0.23
CA ARG A 465 -36.86 0.67 -0.06
C ARG A 465 -37.61 1.35 -1.23
N PRO A 466 -38.80 0.85 -1.60
CA PRO A 466 -39.62 1.45 -2.66
C PRO A 466 -39.93 2.92 -2.40
N ALA A 467 -40.09 3.68 -3.49
CA ALA A 467 -40.62 5.04 -3.41
C ALA A 467 -42.08 4.99 -2.95
N TRP A 468 -42.55 6.03 -2.27
CA TRP A 468 -43.98 6.17 -2.03
C TRP A 468 -44.67 6.46 -3.37
N SER A 469 -45.81 5.82 -3.57
CA SER A 469 -46.74 6.04 -4.69
C SER A 469 -47.93 6.86 -4.22
N VAL A 470 -48.52 7.62 -5.14
CA VAL A 470 -49.76 8.35 -4.91
C VAL A 470 -50.89 7.36 -4.57
N GLU A 471 -51.63 7.64 -3.50
CA GLU A 471 -52.85 6.92 -3.12
C GLU A 471 -54.09 7.81 -3.33
N PRO A 472 -55.31 7.24 -3.44
CA PRO A 472 -56.53 8.03 -3.52
C PRO A 472 -56.63 9.06 -2.38
N GLY A 473 -56.83 10.33 -2.73
CA GLY A 473 -56.90 11.46 -1.79
C GLY A 473 -55.59 12.23 -1.62
N ASP A 474 -54.46 11.72 -2.11
CA ASP A 474 -53.20 12.45 -2.11
C ASP A 474 -53.22 13.66 -3.06
N ARG A 475 -52.70 14.79 -2.58
CA ARG A 475 -52.58 16.05 -3.35
C ARG A 475 -51.11 16.39 -3.59
N TRP A 476 -50.43 15.56 -4.37
CA TRP A 476 -48.98 15.69 -4.56
C TRP A 476 -48.63 16.52 -5.80
N THR A 477 -47.70 17.46 -5.63
CA THR A 477 -46.98 18.13 -6.72
C THR A 477 -45.56 17.62 -6.70
N GLU A 478 -45.19 16.81 -7.69
CA GLU A 478 -43.83 16.31 -7.80
C GLU A 478 -42.91 17.34 -8.44
N VAL A 479 -41.72 17.50 -7.87
CA VAL A 479 -40.68 18.42 -8.36
C VAL A 479 -39.35 17.70 -8.48
N ASP A 480 -38.51 18.13 -9.41
CA ASP A 480 -37.29 17.39 -9.76
C ASP A 480 -36.14 17.63 -8.76
N ASP A 481 -36.10 18.80 -8.12
CA ASP A 481 -35.05 19.17 -7.18
C ASP A 481 -35.53 20.11 -6.06
N MET A 482 -34.59 20.49 -5.19
CA MET A 482 -34.89 21.37 -4.05
C MET A 482 -35.16 22.81 -4.47
N ALA A 483 -34.58 23.29 -5.58
CA ALA A 483 -34.83 24.65 -6.06
C ALA A 483 -36.27 24.79 -6.58
N ALA A 484 -36.74 23.80 -7.33
CA ALA A 484 -38.13 23.68 -7.74
C ALA A 484 -39.06 23.52 -6.53
N ALA A 485 -38.66 22.79 -5.50
CA ALA A 485 -39.43 22.68 -4.26
C ALA A 485 -39.62 24.03 -3.56
N VAL A 486 -38.56 24.84 -3.48
CA VAL A 486 -38.61 26.20 -2.89
C VAL A 486 -39.53 27.10 -3.71
N ALA A 487 -39.41 27.07 -5.04
CA ALA A 487 -40.24 27.87 -5.94
C ALA A 487 -41.72 27.47 -5.91
N ALA A 488 -42.02 26.19 -5.65
CA ALA A 488 -43.37 25.67 -5.57
C ALA A 488 -44.11 26.05 -4.27
N VAL A 489 -43.42 26.55 -3.24
CA VAL A 489 -44.06 26.99 -1.98
C VAL A 489 -44.85 28.28 -2.22
N PRO A 490 -46.19 28.27 -2.03
CA PRO A 490 -47.01 29.47 -2.25
C PRO A 490 -46.64 30.62 -1.30
N ALA A 491 -46.81 31.87 -1.77
CA ALA A 491 -46.74 33.04 -0.90
C ALA A 491 -47.83 32.96 0.19
N GLY A 492 -47.49 33.33 1.42
CA GLY A 492 -48.35 33.24 2.60
C GLY A 492 -48.49 31.83 3.19
N ALA A 493 -47.81 30.81 2.63
CA ALA A 493 -47.92 29.44 3.12
C ALA A 493 -47.27 29.26 4.50
N ARG A 494 -47.81 28.30 5.25
CA ARG A 494 -47.19 27.72 6.46
C ARG A 494 -46.71 26.31 6.10
N ALA A 495 -45.44 26.20 5.73
CA ALA A 495 -44.89 24.99 5.12
C ALA A 495 -44.18 24.10 6.13
N PHE A 496 -44.50 22.80 6.16
CA PHE A 496 -43.78 21.81 6.96
C PHE A 496 -42.66 21.16 6.14
N LEU A 497 -41.41 21.44 6.51
CA LEU A 497 -40.20 20.98 5.84
C LEU A 497 -39.64 19.71 6.52
N THR A 498 -39.65 18.59 5.79
CA THR A 498 -39.00 17.34 6.20
C THR A 498 -37.92 16.92 5.20
N VAL A 499 -37.16 17.89 4.70
CA VAL A 499 -36.13 17.72 3.65
C VAL A 499 -34.72 17.47 4.21
N GLY A 500 -34.57 17.61 5.54
CA GLY A 500 -33.32 17.48 6.28
C GLY A 500 -32.55 18.80 6.41
N ARG A 501 -31.74 18.92 7.46
CA ARG A 501 -31.03 20.15 7.84
C ARG A 501 -30.26 20.82 6.70
N GLN A 502 -29.56 20.02 5.89
CA GLN A 502 -28.65 20.53 4.84
C GLN A 502 -29.37 21.25 3.69
N GLU A 503 -30.69 21.11 3.58
CA GLU A 503 -31.50 21.66 2.48
C GLU A 503 -32.35 22.86 2.91
N LEU A 504 -32.21 23.34 4.15
CA LEU A 504 -33.09 24.37 4.70
C LEU A 504 -32.70 25.79 4.28
N ALA A 505 -31.42 26.02 3.95
CA ALA A 505 -30.91 27.36 3.65
C ALA A 505 -31.65 28.07 2.49
N PRO A 506 -32.00 27.42 1.37
CA PRO A 506 -32.81 28.03 0.32
C PRO A 506 -34.18 28.53 0.80
N PHE A 507 -34.85 27.81 1.71
CA PHE A 507 -36.15 28.22 2.25
C PHE A 507 -36.05 29.42 3.19
N ALA A 508 -34.95 29.55 3.93
CA ALA A 508 -34.73 30.68 4.85
C ALA A 508 -34.74 32.04 4.12
N THR A 509 -34.52 32.07 2.80
CA THR A 509 -34.54 33.29 1.98
C THR A 509 -35.95 33.81 1.65
N ARG A 510 -37.00 33.00 1.88
CA ARG A 510 -38.40 33.32 1.54
C ARG A 510 -39.10 34.05 2.69
N SER A 511 -39.06 35.38 2.70
CA SER A 511 -39.71 36.20 3.74
C SER A 511 -41.23 36.25 3.66
N ASP A 512 -41.82 35.77 2.56
CA ASP A 512 -43.25 35.74 2.28
C ASP A 512 -43.92 34.42 2.69
N ALA A 513 -43.21 33.49 3.33
CA ALA A 513 -43.76 32.23 3.86
C ALA A 513 -43.16 31.91 5.24
N TRP A 514 -43.88 31.10 6.02
CA TRP A 514 -43.43 30.61 7.32
C TRP A 514 -43.14 29.11 7.27
N PHE A 515 -42.10 28.66 7.95
CA PHE A 515 -41.61 27.28 7.87
C PHE A 515 -41.55 26.59 9.23
N LEU A 516 -42.08 25.38 9.31
CA LEU A 516 -41.77 24.43 10.39
C LEU A 516 -40.79 23.41 9.86
N ALA A 517 -39.57 23.35 10.36
CA ALA A 517 -38.55 22.43 9.87
C ALA A 517 -38.26 21.31 10.88
N ARG A 518 -38.43 20.05 10.46
CA ARG A 518 -38.03 18.90 11.28
C ARG A 518 -36.55 18.58 11.07
N VAL A 519 -35.79 18.60 12.15
CA VAL A 519 -34.34 18.33 12.17
C VAL A 519 -33.98 17.37 13.29
N ILE A 520 -32.84 16.69 13.17
CA ILE A 520 -32.28 15.90 14.28
C ILE A 520 -31.56 16.86 15.23
N ASP A 521 -30.61 17.63 14.68
CA ASP A 521 -29.84 18.63 15.40
C ASP A 521 -30.26 20.03 14.88
N PRO A 522 -30.89 20.88 15.70
CA PRO A 522 -31.28 22.24 15.30
C PRO A 522 -30.05 23.14 15.12
N PRO A 523 -30.14 24.19 14.29
CA PRO A 523 -29.07 25.19 14.21
C PRO A 523 -28.96 25.95 15.54
N ASP A 524 -27.74 26.42 15.85
CA ASP A 524 -27.49 27.18 17.08
C ASP A 524 -28.15 28.57 17.03
N GLU A 525 -28.24 29.15 15.83
CA GLU A 525 -28.87 30.44 15.61
C GLU A 525 -30.32 30.30 15.13
N PRO A 526 -31.25 31.12 15.66
CA PRO A 526 -32.63 31.15 15.21
C PRO A 526 -32.74 31.72 13.79
N VAL A 527 -33.72 31.24 13.03
CA VAL A 527 -34.00 31.70 11.67
C VAL A 527 -35.38 32.37 11.66
N ALA A 528 -35.46 33.65 11.26
CA ALA A 528 -36.60 34.53 11.54
C ALA A 528 -37.98 34.00 11.08
N ASN A 529 -38.04 33.31 9.94
CA ASN A 529 -39.26 32.75 9.35
C ASN A 529 -39.38 31.23 9.52
N MET A 530 -38.55 30.62 10.37
CA MET A 530 -38.46 29.17 10.51
C MET A 530 -38.41 28.73 11.97
N THR A 531 -39.31 27.83 12.34
CA THR A 531 -39.32 27.15 13.64
C THR A 531 -38.83 25.72 13.49
N PHE A 532 -38.02 25.24 14.44
CA PHE A 532 -37.46 23.89 14.39
C PHE A 532 -38.20 22.96 15.34
N VAL A 533 -38.54 21.77 14.85
CA VAL A 533 -39.01 20.65 15.67
C VAL A 533 -37.97 19.54 15.61
N THR A 534 -37.51 19.09 16.77
CA THR A 534 -36.54 17.99 16.84
C THR A 534 -37.24 16.66 16.74
N GLY A 535 -36.82 15.80 15.82
CA GLY A 535 -37.44 14.48 15.66
C GLY A 535 -36.60 13.50 14.87
N ARG A 536 -36.56 12.25 15.35
CA ARG A 536 -35.96 11.10 14.67
C ARG A 536 -37.02 10.02 14.58
N GLY A 537 -37.25 9.48 13.38
CA GLY A 537 -38.25 8.44 13.16
C GLY A 537 -37.92 7.11 13.86
N PRO A 538 -38.86 6.17 13.92
CA PRO A 538 -40.17 6.20 13.27
C PRO A 538 -41.14 7.22 13.90
N PHE A 539 -41.99 7.83 13.07
CA PHE A 539 -43.01 8.80 13.52
C PHE A 539 -44.38 8.14 13.67
N ASP A 540 -45.21 8.69 14.55
CA ASP A 540 -46.59 8.24 14.80
C ASP A 540 -47.60 9.08 14.01
N LEU A 541 -48.64 8.44 13.45
CA LEU A 541 -49.63 9.11 12.59
C LEU A 541 -50.44 10.17 13.33
N GLU A 542 -50.89 9.86 14.54
CA GLU A 542 -51.71 10.79 15.32
C GLU A 542 -50.88 11.99 15.79
N ALA A 543 -49.61 11.76 16.15
CA ALA A 543 -48.66 12.83 16.42
C ALA A 543 -48.39 13.72 15.20
N GLU A 544 -48.26 13.14 14.00
CA GLU A 544 -48.12 13.93 12.77
C GLU A 544 -49.37 14.77 12.50
N ARG A 545 -50.58 14.21 12.67
CA ARG A 545 -51.84 14.96 12.48
C ARG A 545 -51.90 16.20 13.36
N ARG A 546 -51.67 16.02 14.67
CA ARG A 546 -51.67 17.12 15.64
C ARG A 546 -50.61 18.15 15.30
N LEU A 547 -49.40 17.72 14.93
CA LEU A 547 -48.34 18.65 14.54
C LEU A 547 -48.74 19.51 13.33
N LEU A 548 -49.41 18.94 12.33
CA LEU A 548 -49.90 19.68 11.17
C LEU A 548 -51.02 20.67 11.56
N GLU A 549 -51.99 20.23 12.38
CA GLU A 549 -53.13 21.06 12.83
C GLU A 549 -52.69 22.19 13.76
N ASP A 550 -51.94 21.88 14.83
CA ASP A 550 -51.49 22.84 15.85
C ASP A 550 -50.64 23.97 15.26
N ASN A 551 -49.91 23.67 14.19
CA ASN A 551 -49.08 24.65 13.50
C ASN A 551 -49.77 25.29 12.27
N GLY A 552 -51.02 24.94 11.99
CA GLY A 552 -51.79 25.45 10.85
C GLY A 552 -51.08 25.23 9.52
N ILE A 553 -50.50 24.05 9.31
CA ILE A 553 -49.70 23.74 8.12
C ILE A 553 -50.60 23.71 6.89
N THR A 554 -50.18 24.44 5.84
CA THR A 554 -50.92 24.56 4.58
C THR A 554 -50.26 23.81 3.43
N VAL A 555 -49.01 23.37 3.58
CA VAL A 555 -48.28 22.57 2.59
C VAL A 555 -47.17 21.76 3.27
N VAL A 556 -46.95 20.51 2.85
CA VAL A 556 -45.81 19.70 3.29
C VAL A 556 -44.77 19.65 2.18
N VAL A 557 -43.50 19.92 2.49
CA VAL A 557 -42.38 19.77 1.56
C VAL A 557 -41.50 18.62 2.03
N THR A 558 -41.40 17.57 1.22
CA THR A 558 -40.64 16.37 1.59
C THR A 558 -39.93 15.75 0.39
N LYS A 559 -38.87 15.01 0.70
CA LYS A 559 -38.20 14.11 -0.23
C LYS A 559 -38.98 12.79 -0.33
N ASN A 560 -39.05 12.17 -1.51
CA ASN A 560 -39.59 10.82 -1.68
C ASN A 560 -38.61 9.76 -1.15
N SER A 561 -38.40 9.77 0.17
CA SER A 561 -37.49 8.85 0.86
C SER A 561 -38.01 7.42 0.92
N GLY A 562 -39.32 7.19 0.72
CA GLY A 562 -39.95 5.88 0.88
C GLY A 562 -39.97 5.38 2.33
N GLY A 563 -40.47 4.16 2.51
CA GLY A 563 -40.44 3.43 3.79
C GLY A 563 -41.48 3.88 4.84
N PRO A 564 -41.82 3.00 5.79
CA PRO A 564 -42.91 3.25 6.75
C PRO A 564 -42.53 4.26 7.84
N ALA A 565 -41.25 4.33 8.25
CA ALA A 565 -40.82 5.14 9.39
C ALA A 565 -41.08 6.65 9.24
N SER A 566 -41.23 7.15 8.00
CA SER A 566 -41.49 8.57 7.73
C SER A 566 -42.71 8.81 6.85
N GLN A 567 -43.47 7.77 6.49
CA GLN A 567 -44.72 7.88 5.74
C GLN A 567 -45.84 8.61 6.48
N PRO A 568 -45.98 8.54 7.82
CA PRO A 568 -47.15 9.08 8.52
C PRO A 568 -47.48 10.56 8.24
N LYS A 569 -46.49 11.39 7.93
CA LYS A 569 -46.72 12.79 7.53
C LYS A 569 -47.51 12.94 6.23
N LEU A 570 -47.37 11.99 5.29
CA LEU A 570 -48.10 11.95 4.03
C LEU A 570 -49.54 11.52 4.26
N THR A 571 -49.73 10.48 5.08
CA THR A 571 -51.07 10.03 5.50
C THR A 571 -51.81 11.14 6.26
N ALA A 572 -51.14 11.83 7.20
CA ALA A 572 -51.71 12.97 7.90
C ALA A 572 -52.06 14.12 6.94
N ALA A 573 -51.18 14.45 5.98
CA ALA A 573 -51.46 15.47 4.98
C ALA A 573 -52.67 15.11 4.12
N ARG A 574 -52.81 13.84 3.71
CA ARG A 574 -53.96 13.33 2.97
C ARG A 574 -55.26 13.47 3.73
N ASP A 575 -55.29 13.01 4.98
CA ASP A 575 -56.49 13.05 5.81
C ASP A 575 -56.95 14.48 6.08
N LEU A 576 -56.01 15.44 6.13
CA LEU A 576 -56.28 16.86 6.31
C LEU A 576 -56.47 17.63 4.99
N GLY A 577 -56.34 16.96 3.84
CA GLY A 577 -56.44 17.60 2.52
C GLY A 577 -55.31 18.60 2.20
N ILE A 578 -54.19 18.52 2.92
CA ILE A 578 -53.01 19.39 2.77
C ILE A 578 -52.20 18.95 1.54
N PRO A 579 -51.87 19.86 0.60
CA PRO A 579 -51.01 19.54 -0.53
C PRO A 579 -49.58 19.19 -0.10
N VAL A 580 -48.95 18.30 -0.86
CA VAL A 580 -47.56 17.87 -0.64
C VAL A 580 -46.71 18.24 -1.85
N ILE A 581 -45.65 19.00 -1.64
CA ILE A 581 -44.57 19.19 -2.62
C ILE A 581 -43.56 18.07 -2.38
N LEU A 582 -43.50 17.12 -3.32
CA LEU A 582 -42.70 15.92 -3.21
C LEU A 582 -41.49 16.00 -4.14
N VAL A 583 -40.30 16.13 -3.56
CA VAL A 583 -39.06 16.09 -4.33
C VAL A 583 -38.81 14.66 -4.79
N ARG A 584 -38.72 14.46 -6.10
CA ARG A 584 -38.43 13.17 -6.72
C ARG A 584 -37.04 12.68 -6.30
N ARG A 585 -36.86 11.36 -6.33
CA ARG A 585 -35.52 10.78 -6.15
C ARG A 585 -34.65 11.20 -7.34
N PRO A 586 -33.36 11.48 -7.14
CA PRO A 586 -32.46 11.76 -8.26
C PRO A 586 -32.50 10.63 -9.29
N GLU A 587 -32.82 10.98 -10.55
CA GLU A 587 -32.92 10.08 -11.69
C GLU A 587 -31.75 9.07 -11.74
N PRO A 588 -31.99 7.78 -12.00
CA PRO A 588 -30.92 6.80 -12.21
C PRO A 588 -30.07 7.10 -13.45
N SER A 589 -30.63 7.78 -14.46
CA SER A 589 -30.05 7.95 -15.79
C SER A 589 -28.88 8.95 -15.89
N SER A 590 -28.55 9.67 -14.82
CA SER A 590 -27.28 10.40 -14.68
C SER A 590 -26.15 9.54 -14.09
N LYS A 591 -26.30 8.20 -14.10
CA LYS A 591 -25.40 7.23 -13.47
C LYS A 591 -25.06 6.15 -14.51
N PRO A 592 -23.78 5.78 -14.70
CA PRO A 592 -23.47 4.42 -15.09
C PRO A 592 -23.87 3.54 -13.90
N GLN A 593 -24.98 2.81 -14.02
CA GLN A 593 -25.22 1.67 -13.14
C GLN A 593 -24.43 0.50 -13.71
N PRO A 594 -23.55 -0.15 -12.95
CA PRO A 594 -23.05 -1.46 -13.35
C PRO A 594 -24.26 -2.35 -13.60
N GLN A 595 -24.29 -3.10 -14.70
CA GLN A 595 -25.35 -4.06 -15.01
C GLN A 595 -25.53 -5.16 -13.92
N SER A 596 -24.65 -5.17 -12.90
CA SER A 596 -24.51 -6.17 -11.84
C SER A 596 -24.96 -5.74 -10.44
N MET A 597 -25.44 -4.51 -10.21
CA MET A 597 -25.86 -4.10 -8.86
C MET A 597 -27.23 -4.70 -8.51
N ALA A 598 -27.22 -5.77 -7.73
CA ALA A 598 -28.45 -6.31 -7.14
C ALA A 598 -29.08 -5.26 -6.21
N SER A 599 -30.39 -5.15 -6.24
CA SER A 599 -31.14 -4.31 -5.29
C SER A 599 -32.25 -5.10 -4.67
N VAL A 600 -32.42 -4.90 -3.36
CA VAL A 600 -33.45 -5.53 -2.56
C VAL A 600 -34.21 -4.47 -1.78
N ALA A 601 -35.48 -4.74 -1.49
CA ALA A 601 -36.36 -3.80 -0.80
C ALA A 601 -36.27 -3.94 0.73
N THR A 602 -35.86 -5.11 1.22
CA THR A 602 -35.97 -5.48 2.63
C THR A 602 -34.64 -5.95 3.24
N VAL A 603 -34.53 -5.79 4.57
CA VAL A 603 -33.37 -6.26 5.35
C VAL A 603 -33.25 -7.78 5.32
N ALA A 604 -34.38 -8.52 5.24
CA ALA A 604 -34.38 -9.98 5.16
C ALA A 604 -33.70 -10.48 3.87
N GLU A 605 -34.08 -9.91 2.72
CA GLU A 605 -33.46 -10.22 1.43
C GLU A 605 -31.96 -9.84 1.43
N ALA A 606 -31.60 -8.73 2.08
CA ALA A 606 -30.20 -8.34 2.21
C ALA A 606 -29.38 -9.33 3.05
N LEU A 607 -29.93 -9.88 4.13
CA LEU A 607 -29.25 -10.90 4.94
C LEU A 607 -29.05 -12.21 4.17
N GLU A 608 -30.06 -12.65 3.41
CA GLU A 608 -29.94 -13.82 2.54
C GLU A 608 -28.83 -13.63 1.50
N TRP A 609 -28.77 -12.45 0.89
CA TRP A 609 -27.73 -12.09 -0.05
C TRP A 609 -26.33 -12.09 0.60
N VAL A 610 -26.18 -11.50 1.80
CA VAL A 610 -24.90 -11.47 2.52
C VAL A 610 -24.44 -12.89 2.86
N HIS A 611 -25.32 -13.72 3.43
CA HIS A 611 -24.96 -15.09 3.79
C HIS A 611 -24.65 -15.96 2.57
N GLY A 612 -25.40 -15.80 1.46
CA GLY A 612 -25.08 -16.46 0.20
C GLY A 612 -23.69 -16.07 -0.32
N THR A 613 -23.43 -14.76 -0.36
CA THR A 613 -22.19 -14.19 -0.91
C THR A 613 -20.95 -14.62 -0.11
N LEU A 614 -21.02 -14.59 1.22
CA LEU A 614 -19.89 -14.94 2.08
C LEU A 614 -19.69 -16.46 2.24
N ARG A 615 -20.73 -17.29 2.07
CA ARG A 615 -20.60 -18.76 2.05
C ARG A 615 -19.99 -19.25 0.75
N SER A 616 -20.32 -18.65 -0.40
CA SER A 616 -19.68 -18.98 -1.67
C SER A 616 -18.18 -18.68 -1.70
N GLY A 617 -17.70 -17.75 -0.86
CA GLY A 617 -16.27 -17.44 -0.73
C GLY A 617 -15.46 -18.36 0.20
N ARG A 618 -16.11 -19.27 0.94
CA ARG A 618 -15.46 -20.18 1.92
C ARG A 618 -15.40 -21.65 1.50
N SER A 619 -15.98 -22.03 0.36
CA SER A 619 -16.08 -23.42 -0.11
C SER A 619 -15.11 -23.78 -1.25
N THR A 620 -14.00 -23.05 -1.39
CA THR A 620 -12.89 -23.36 -2.31
C THR A 620 -11.58 -23.33 -1.57
#